data_AF-A0A2N9GLQ7-F1
#
_entry.id   AF-A0A2N9GLQ7-F1
#
_cell.length_a   1.000
_cell.length_b   1.000
_cell.length_c   1.000
_cell.angle_alpha   90.00
_cell.angle_beta   90.00
_cell.angle_gamma   90.00
#
_symmetry.space_group_name_H-M   'P 1'
#
loop_
_entity.id
_entity.type
_entity.pdbx_description
1 polymer ?
#
loop_
_entity_poly.entity_id
_entity_poly.type
_entity_poly.pdbx_seq_one_letter_code
_entity_poly.pdbx_strand_id
1 'polypeptide(L)'
;MQESSLPEILTARNDAFDMGLLKNEIQEYSSEMYSKESSEESSTAAVSEGCDDSARFLEPDDVHIPAISAHLVPIYRNRTQPQRMQLFHKDSILQLSCTHLKVWFRINTNFPTLNFVVNAPPSLCRVLNECDDLAQKLSTDFG
;
A
#
# COMPACT_ATOMS: atom_id res chain seq x y z
N MET A 1 32.33 40.00 -59.45
CA MET A 1 32.32 40.66 -58.13
C MET A 1 31.49 39.80 -57.20
N GLN A 2 32.09 39.41 -56.08
CA GLN A 2 31.50 38.87 -54.84
C GLN A 2 30.64 37.60 -54.97
N GLU A 3 31.11 36.43 -54.54
CA GLU A 3 31.29 35.99 -53.13
C GLU A 3 30.03 36.17 -52.27
N SER A 4 29.38 35.05 -51.97
CA SER A 4 29.12 34.62 -50.59
C SER A 4 28.43 33.25 -50.58
N SER A 5 29.23 32.20 -50.63
CA SER A 5 28.82 30.86 -50.18
C SER A 5 29.64 30.53 -48.94
N LEU A 6 29.07 30.66 -47.74
CA LEU A 6 29.44 30.01 -46.47
C LEU A 6 28.43 30.45 -45.38
N PRO A 7 28.23 29.71 -44.26
CA PRO A 7 28.50 28.29 -44.01
C PRO A 7 27.22 27.54 -43.59
N GLU A 8 27.17 26.22 -43.78
CA GLU A 8 26.24 25.36 -43.03
C GLU A 8 26.62 25.46 -41.54
N ILE A 9 25.94 26.35 -40.82
CA ILE A 9 26.04 26.43 -39.37
C ILE A 9 25.34 25.20 -38.81
N LEU A 10 26.14 24.34 -38.23
CA LEU A 10 25.76 23.21 -37.38
C LEU A 10 24.67 23.63 -36.40
N THR A 11 23.42 23.28 -36.68
CA THR A 11 22.45 23.03 -35.61
C THR A 11 22.43 21.53 -35.40
N ALA A 12 23.40 21.07 -34.60
CA ALA A 12 23.27 19.85 -33.83
C ALA A 12 21.91 19.92 -33.12
N ARG A 13 20.96 19.15 -33.66
CA ARG A 13 19.65 18.99 -33.04
C ARG A 13 19.91 18.20 -31.77
N ASN A 14 20.09 18.91 -30.67
CA ASN A 14 20.15 18.32 -29.35
C ASN A 14 18.88 17.49 -29.17
N ASP A 15 19.07 16.18 -29.03
CA ASP A 15 18.01 15.24 -28.75
C ASP A 15 17.36 15.67 -27.42
N ALA A 16 16.05 15.87 -27.43
CA ALA A 16 15.30 16.32 -26.26
C ALA A 16 15.28 15.28 -25.13
N PHE A 17 15.85 14.10 -25.38
CA PHE A 17 16.03 13.01 -24.43
C PHE A 17 17.51 12.67 -24.17
N ASP A 18 18.45 13.58 -24.45
CA ASP A 18 19.86 13.39 -24.06
C ASP A 18 20.03 13.56 -22.53
N MET A 19 19.91 12.43 -21.84
CA MET A 19 20.11 12.30 -20.39
C MET A 19 21.59 12.17 -20.00
N GLY A 20 22.53 12.44 -20.93
CA GLY A 20 23.97 12.37 -20.70
C GLY A 20 24.46 13.29 -19.56
N LEU A 21 23.76 14.38 -19.28
CA LEU A 21 24.08 15.32 -18.20
C LEU A 21 23.77 14.79 -16.79
N LEU A 22 22.85 13.82 -16.66
CA LEU A 22 22.48 13.21 -15.36
C LEU A 22 23.55 12.24 -14.84
N LYS A 23 24.46 11.79 -15.70
CA LYS A 23 25.46 10.79 -15.34
C LYS A 23 26.57 11.35 -14.45
N ASN A 24 26.83 12.66 -14.52
CA ASN A 24 27.89 13.31 -13.75
C ASN A 24 27.40 13.85 -12.38
N GLU A 25 26.10 13.93 -12.13
CA GLU A 25 25.54 14.43 -10.87
C GLU A 25 25.38 13.31 -9.80
N ILE A 26 25.34 12.04 -10.21
CA ILE A 26 25.27 10.89 -9.28
C ILE A 26 26.66 10.54 -8.69
N GLN A 27 27.74 11.12 -9.20
CA GLN A 27 29.09 10.85 -8.69
C GLN A 27 29.42 11.64 -7.39
N GLU A 28 28.62 12.63 -6.99
CA GLU A 28 28.94 13.48 -5.83
C GLU A 28 28.32 13.00 -4.49
N TYR A 29 27.45 11.98 -4.51
CA TYR A 29 26.84 11.44 -3.28
C TYR A 29 27.29 10.01 -2.91
N SER A 30 28.21 9.40 -3.67
CA SER A 30 28.66 8.01 -3.47
C SER A 30 30.03 7.88 -2.78
N SER A 31 30.49 8.91 -2.06
CA SER A 31 31.86 8.96 -1.51
C SER A 31 31.97 9.15 0.01
N GLU A 32 30.92 8.89 0.79
CA GLU A 32 31.03 8.78 2.25
C GLU A 32 30.49 7.44 2.78
N MET A 33 31.03 6.33 2.26
CA MET A 33 30.83 5.03 2.89
C MET A 33 32.05 4.12 2.69
N TYR A 34 33.24 4.52 3.16
CA TYR A 34 34.30 3.54 3.46
C TYR A 34 35.21 4.05 4.57
N SER A 35 35.00 3.54 5.78
CA SER A 35 36.04 3.02 6.67
C SER A 35 35.45 2.77 8.06
N LYS A 36 35.27 1.51 8.44
CA LYS A 36 36.16 0.83 9.40
C LYS A 36 35.59 -0.55 9.74
N GLU A 37 36.21 -1.56 9.15
CA GLU A 37 36.10 -2.95 9.58
C GLU A 37 36.79 -3.09 10.95
N SER A 38 36.10 -3.68 11.92
CA SER A 38 36.72 -4.29 13.09
C SER A 38 35.80 -5.38 13.63
N SER A 39 36.27 -6.60 13.42
CA SER A 39 35.96 -7.92 14.00
C SER A 39 34.87 -8.09 15.05
N GLU A 40 34.03 -9.10 14.74
CA GLU A 40 33.60 -10.21 15.59
C GLU A 40 32.85 -9.90 16.90
N GLU A 41 31.54 -10.16 16.91
CA GLU A 41 30.94 -11.27 17.68
C GLU A 41 29.43 -11.40 17.37
N SER A 42 29.01 -12.64 17.13
CA SER A 42 27.68 -13.03 16.69
C SER A 42 26.61 -12.72 17.74
N SER A 43 25.59 -11.94 17.35
CA SER A 43 24.27 -11.95 18.00
C SER A 43 23.20 -11.63 16.96
N THR A 44 22.40 -12.64 16.65
CA THR A 44 21.20 -12.52 15.82
C THR A 44 20.16 -11.64 16.49
N ALA A 45 20.15 -10.35 16.13
CA ALA A 45 18.99 -9.48 16.30
C ALA A 45 18.55 -9.07 14.90
N ALA A 46 17.37 -9.54 14.49
CA ALA A 46 16.77 -9.12 13.23
C ALA A 46 16.56 -7.60 13.27
N VAL A 47 17.20 -6.93 12.31
CA VAL A 47 17.05 -5.50 12.05
C VAL A 47 15.57 -5.24 11.78
N SER A 48 14.93 -4.49 12.67
CA SER A 48 13.62 -3.89 12.44
C SER A 48 13.80 -2.80 11.40
N GLU A 49 13.54 -3.13 10.13
CA GLU A 49 13.43 -2.13 9.08
C GLU A 49 12.23 -1.22 9.33
N GLY A 50 12.50 0.08 9.40
CA GLY A 50 11.49 1.13 9.51
C GLY A 50 10.64 1.21 8.25
N CYS A 51 9.41 0.70 8.37
CA CYS A 51 8.27 1.19 7.62
C CYS A 51 7.40 1.92 8.64
N ASP A 52 6.92 3.12 8.33
CA ASP A 52 6.03 3.90 9.18
C ASP A 52 4.62 3.25 9.18
N ASP A 53 4.55 2.05 9.75
CA ASP A 53 3.39 1.15 9.81
C ASP A 53 2.52 1.53 11.01
N SER A 54 2.02 2.77 11.02
CA SER A 54 1.23 3.30 12.14
C SER A 54 -0.20 2.75 12.20
N ALA A 55 -0.64 2.00 11.19
CA ALA A 55 -1.90 1.25 11.24
C ALA A 55 -1.66 -0.13 11.87
N ARG A 56 -1.48 -0.16 13.19
CA ARG A 56 -1.43 -1.43 13.92
C ARG A 56 -2.76 -2.18 13.71
N PHE A 57 -2.67 -3.46 13.33
CA PHE A 57 -3.83 -4.34 13.30
C PHE A 57 -4.45 -4.43 14.70
N LEU A 58 -5.76 -4.32 14.80
CA LEU A 58 -6.52 -4.45 16.05
C LEU A 58 -7.06 -5.87 16.19
N GLU A 59 -6.96 -6.45 17.38
CA GLU A 59 -7.75 -7.66 17.67
C GLU A 59 -9.25 -7.29 17.77
N PRO A 60 -10.18 -8.17 17.38
CA PRO A 60 -11.61 -7.88 17.41
C PRO A 60 -12.13 -7.40 18.77
N ASP A 61 -11.53 -7.90 19.86
CA ASP A 61 -11.90 -7.53 21.23
C ASP A 61 -11.39 -6.14 21.64
N ASP A 62 -10.34 -5.62 20.97
CA ASP A 62 -9.80 -4.26 21.18
C ASP A 62 -10.55 -3.18 20.38
N VAL A 63 -11.44 -3.59 19.47
CA VAL A 63 -12.21 -2.67 18.65
C VAL A 63 -13.33 -2.06 19.48
N HIS A 64 -13.16 -0.79 19.82
CA HIS A 64 -14.26 0.02 20.32
C HIS A 64 -15.30 0.29 19.21
N ILE A 65 -16.38 -0.50 19.20
CA ILE A 65 -17.45 -0.47 18.18
C ILE A 65 -17.98 0.95 17.89
N PRO A 66 -18.34 1.79 18.89
CA PRO A 66 -18.86 3.13 18.60
C PRO A 66 -17.85 4.08 17.93
N ALA A 67 -16.56 3.72 17.88
CA ALA A 67 -15.52 4.50 17.21
C ALA A 67 -15.28 4.04 15.76
N ILE A 68 -16.05 3.06 15.26
CA ILE A 68 -16.02 2.65 13.86
C ILE A 68 -16.79 3.67 13.03
N SER A 69 -16.19 4.15 11.96
CA SER A 69 -16.84 5.02 10.98
C SER A 69 -16.59 4.52 9.57
N ALA A 70 -17.49 4.88 8.65
CA ALA A 70 -17.43 4.48 7.25
C ALA A 70 -17.55 5.71 6.35
N HIS A 71 -16.71 5.78 5.33
CA HIS A 71 -16.73 6.85 4.35
C HIS A 71 -16.66 6.28 2.95
N LEU A 72 -17.36 6.90 2.01
CA LEU A 72 -17.20 6.59 0.60
C LEU A 72 -16.02 7.37 0.02
N VAL A 73 -15.08 6.63 -0.56
CA VAL A 73 -13.87 7.19 -1.16
C VAL A 73 -13.91 6.93 -2.67
N PRO A 74 -13.72 7.97 -3.51
CA PRO A 74 -13.65 7.79 -4.96
C PRO A 74 -12.53 6.83 -5.34
N ILE A 75 -12.80 5.86 -6.21
CA ILE A 75 -11.78 4.93 -6.69
C ILE A 75 -10.88 5.59 -7.73
N TYR A 76 -11.41 6.53 -8.54
CA TYR A 76 -10.57 7.41 -9.35
C TYR A 76 -11.08 8.86 -9.44
N ARG A 77 -10.28 9.72 -10.07
CA ARG A 77 -10.41 11.19 -10.09
C ARG A 77 -11.55 11.75 -10.95
N ASN A 78 -12.35 10.94 -11.64
CA ASN A 78 -13.45 11.45 -12.45
C ASN A 78 -14.81 11.36 -11.71
N ARG A 79 -15.74 12.28 -12.02
CA ARG A 79 -16.98 12.49 -11.26
C ARG A 79 -18.05 11.40 -11.44
N THR A 80 -17.80 10.37 -12.25
CA THR A 80 -18.82 9.41 -12.68
C THR A 80 -18.36 7.96 -12.45
N GLN A 81 -17.78 7.68 -11.29
CA GLN A 81 -17.09 6.43 -11.02
C GLN A 81 -17.52 5.73 -9.73
N PRO A 82 -17.29 4.40 -9.65
CA PRO A 82 -17.60 3.61 -8.46
C PRO A 82 -16.85 4.18 -7.26
N GLN A 83 -17.56 4.27 -6.14
CA GLN A 83 -17.02 4.63 -4.84
C GLN A 83 -16.79 3.35 -4.07
N ARG A 84 -15.71 3.28 -3.28
CA ARG A 84 -15.49 2.19 -2.34
C ARG A 84 -15.79 2.68 -0.93
N MET A 85 -16.41 1.84 -0.13
CA MET A 85 -16.51 2.08 1.30
C MET A 85 -15.15 1.83 1.95
N GLN A 86 -14.67 2.80 2.72
CA GLN A 86 -13.49 2.69 3.56
C GLN A 86 -13.91 2.82 5.03
N LEU A 87 -13.50 1.83 5.83
CA LEU A 87 -13.79 1.75 7.25
C LEU A 87 -12.61 2.30 8.07
N PHE A 88 -12.94 2.99 9.15
CA PHE A 88 -11.98 3.62 10.05
C PHE A 88 -12.29 3.29 11.50
N HIS A 89 -11.25 3.29 12.34
CA HIS A 89 -11.32 3.23 13.79
C HIS A 89 -10.45 4.32 14.38
N LYS A 90 -11.03 5.24 15.16
CA LYS A 90 -10.31 6.35 15.79
C LYS A 90 -9.34 7.04 14.81
N ASP A 91 -9.85 7.39 13.63
CA ASP A 91 -9.14 8.09 12.55
C ASP A 91 -8.10 7.28 11.75
N SER A 92 -7.89 6.01 12.08
CA SER A 92 -7.02 5.09 11.32
C SER A 92 -7.84 4.13 10.47
N ILE A 93 -7.28 3.62 9.37
CA ILE A 93 -7.96 2.59 8.56
C ILE A 93 -8.19 1.37 9.43
N LEU A 94 -9.43 0.86 9.48
CA LEU A 94 -9.74 -0.31 10.27
C LEU A 94 -9.06 -1.55 9.66
N GLN A 95 -8.09 -2.09 10.38
CA GLN A 95 -7.40 -3.33 10.05
C GLN A 95 -7.51 -4.29 11.24
N LEU A 96 -7.98 -5.51 10.99
CA LEU A 96 -8.24 -6.50 12.03
C LEU A 96 -7.22 -7.65 11.97
N SER A 97 -6.63 -7.98 13.11
CA SER A 97 -5.87 -9.22 13.32
C SER A 97 -6.72 -10.18 14.12
N CYS A 98 -7.17 -11.27 13.49
CA CYS A 98 -7.99 -12.27 14.17
C CYS A 98 -7.14 -13.50 14.47
N THR A 99 -6.62 -13.56 15.69
CA THR A 99 -5.97 -14.76 16.21
C THR A 99 -7.06 -15.82 16.50
N HIS A 100 -6.71 -17.11 16.39
CA HIS A 100 -7.60 -18.24 16.75
C HIS A 100 -8.84 -18.50 15.85
N LEU A 101 -8.82 -18.09 14.59
CA LEU A 101 -9.84 -18.51 13.62
C LEU A 101 -9.81 -20.03 13.39
N LYS A 102 -10.95 -20.70 13.58
CA LYS A 102 -11.09 -22.13 13.29
C LYS A 102 -11.44 -22.30 11.81
N VAL A 103 -10.53 -22.86 11.04
CA VAL A 103 -10.70 -23.10 9.61
C VAL A 103 -10.98 -24.57 9.35
N TRP A 104 -12.08 -24.86 8.67
CA TRP A 104 -12.50 -26.20 8.27
C TRP A 104 -12.25 -26.36 6.78
N PHE A 105 -11.38 -27.28 6.41
CA PHE A 105 -11.09 -27.55 5.01
C PHE A 105 -12.00 -28.67 4.49
N ARG A 106 -12.64 -28.44 3.35
CA ARG A 106 -13.38 -29.43 2.60
C ARG A 106 -12.72 -29.63 1.25
N ILE A 107 -12.22 -30.85 1.03
CA ILE A 107 -11.71 -31.27 -0.27
C ILE A 107 -12.91 -31.60 -1.14
N ASN A 108 -13.04 -30.91 -2.28
CA ASN A 108 -13.97 -31.34 -3.31
C ASN A 108 -13.27 -32.43 -4.14
N THR A 109 -13.91 -33.57 -4.34
CA THR A 109 -13.34 -34.66 -5.16
C THR A 109 -13.56 -34.45 -6.65
N ASN A 110 -14.52 -33.59 -7.02
CA ASN A 110 -14.85 -33.33 -8.43
C ASN A 110 -13.93 -32.29 -9.07
N PHE A 111 -13.36 -31.41 -8.26
CA PHE A 111 -12.37 -30.44 -8.66
C PHE A 111 -11.33 -30.41 -7.55
N PRO A 112 -10.02 -30.53 -7.83
CA PRO A 112 -8.96 -30.51 -6.81
C PRO A 112 -8.80 -29.10 -6.22
N THR A 113 -9.88 -28.55 -5.67
CA THR A 113 -9.98 -27.24 -5.06
C THR A 113 -10.30 -27.43 -3.58
N LEU A 114 -9.48 -26.76 -2.77
CA LEU A 114 -9.61 -26.74 -1.33
C LEU A 114 -10.65 -25.66 -0.99
N ASN A 115 -11.82 -26.08 -0.56
CA ASN A 115 -12.80 -25.16 0.02
C ASN A 115 -12.48 -25.03 1.50
N PHE A 116 -12.61 -23.84 2.07
CA PHE A 116 -12.47 -23.66 3.50
C PHE A 116 -13.64 -22.87 4.05
N VAL A 117 -14.06 -23.24 5.25
CA VAL A 117 -15.10 -22.55 6.02
C VAL A 117 -14.43 -22.04 7.28
N VAL A 118 -14.51 -20.74 7.52
CA VAL A 118 -13.98 -20.13 8.74
C VAL A 118 -15.12 -20.01 9.73
N ASN A 119 -14.95 -20.57 10.93
CA ASN A 119 -15.82 -20.28 12.06
C ASN A 119 -15.27 -19.05 12.78
N ALA A 120 -15.94 -17.91 12.57
CA ALA A 120 -15.56 -16.62 13.15
C ALA A 120 -15.94 -16.55 14.64
N PRO A 121 -15.05 -16.03 15.51
CA PRO A 121 -15.38 -15.81 16.91
C PRO A 121 -16.48 -14.76 17.06
N PRO A 122 -17.27 -14.79 18.15
CA PRO A 122 -18.35 -13.83 18.37
C PRO A 122 -17.88 -12.37 18.39
N SER A 123 -16.65 -12.09 18.84
CA SER A 123 -16.07 -10.74 18.83
C SER A 123 -15.88 -10.21 17.42
N LEU A 124 -15.35 -11.03 16.50
CA LEU A 124 -15.25 -10.68 15.08
C LEU A 124 -16.64 -10.47 14.45
N CYS A 125 -17.60 -11.37 14.72
CA CYS A 125 -18.94 -11.24 14.19
C CYS A 125 -19.61 -9.92 14.61
N ARG A 126 -19.40 -9.47 15.86
CA ARG A 126 -19.92 -8.17 16.32
C ARG A 126 -19.35 -7.00 15.52
N VAL A 127 -18.03 -6.97 15.31
CA VAL A 127 -17.37 -5.91 14.53
C VAL A 127 -17.89 -5.92 13.09
N LEU A 128 -17.99 -7.09 12.46
CA LEU A 128 -18.49 -7.22 11.09
C LEU A 128 -19.95 -6.79 10.94
N ASN A 129 -20.83 -7.16 11.88
CA ASN A 129 -22.23 -6.75 11.85
C ASN A 129 -22.37 -5.22 11.91
N GLU A 130 -21.57 -4.54 12.73
CA GLU A 130 -21.57 -3.08 12.81
C GLU A 130 -21.05 -2.44 11.52
N CYS A 131 -20.03 -3.04 10.89
CA CYS A 131 -19.58 -2.63 9.56
C CYS A 131 -20.65 -2.82 8.49
N ASP A 132 -21.43 -3.91 8.55
CA ASP A 132 -22.55 -4.17 7.64
C ASP A 132 -23.68 -3.16 7.84
N ASP A 133 -24.01 -2.80 9.08
CA ASP A 133 -25.00 -1.76 9.37
C ASP A 133 -24.56 -0.40 8.83
N LEU A 134 -23.27 -0.07 8.95
CA LEU A 134 -22.70 1.13 8.32
C LEU A 134 -22.76 1.07 6.79
N ALA A 135 -22.48 -0.09 6.20
CA ALA A 135 -22.57 -0.28 4.76
C ALA A 135 -24.00 -0.11 4.24
N GLN A 136 -25.00 -0.64 4.96
CA GLN A 136 -26.41 -0.48 4.61
C GLN A 136 -26.87 0.97 4.71
N LYS A 137 -26.43 1.70 5.75
CA LYS A 137 -26.70 3.14 5.89
C LYS A 137 -26.12 3.93 4.73
N LEU A 138 -24.84 3.71 4.42
CA LEU A 138 -24.20 4.35 3.27
C LEU A 138 -24.86 3.96 1.93
N SER A 139 -25.31 2.72 1.76
CA SER A 139 -26.04 2.34 0.55
C SER A 139 -27.40 3.04 0.43
N THR A 140 -28.05 3.36 1.56
CA THR A 140 -29.36 4.03 1.57
C THR A 140 -29.21 5.54 1.32
N ASP A 141 -28.17 6.15 1.89
CA ASP A 141 -27.94 7.60 1.78
C ASP A 141 -27.47 8.02 0.36
N PHE A 142 -26.84 7.11 -0.38
CA PHE A 142 -26.26 7.35 -1.70
C PHE A 142 -26.92 6.54 -2.84
N GLY A 143 -27.98 5.79 -2.54
CA GLY A 143 -28.71 4.90 -3.46
C GLY A 143 -29.88 5.53 -4.20
#